data_AF-A0A078JBW1-F1
#
_entry.id   AF-A0A078JBW1-F1
#
_cell.length_a   1.000
_cell.length_b   1.000
_cell.length_c   1.000
_cell.angle_alpha   90.00
_cell.angle_beta   90.00
_cell.angle_gamma   90.00
#
_symmetry.space_group_name_H-M   'P 1'
#
loop_
_entity.id
_entity.type
_entity.pdbx_description
1 polymer ?
#
loop_
_entity_poly.entity_id
_entity_poly.type
_entity_poly.pdbx_seq_one_letter_code
_entity_poly.pdbx_strand_id
1 'polypeptide(L)'
;MSQIDLPFEVGRTIEARSFELGFRGAWFRCKITKIFNKGRALFYDLEYLDFTEEGIHTTKVFQKRLAENENILMVRPIRPRQSHENEEGCGGEEEEEEEVVVVHGLWKVGDLVDWWKDDCYWSGTVLEVREEVETVKIELVPEPYGEGKSYDAMFKDLVPSLEWSLEDGWIVPFSKVGEKRQCAKLMKLPNEGAEETREEEKQRPTKKLAVEEEEKLRPTKKLVGDEDLALNIMESESIEAAVMDLEEQIVRIEWIKEMLLLNSDNSTWIYEDYPPPSS
;
A
#
# COMPACT_ATOMS: atom_id res chain seq x y z
N MET A 1 -5.23 -7.51 28.35
CA MET A 1 -5.09 -6.75 27.09
C MET A 1 -3.61 -6.58 26.89
N SER A 2 -3.08 -7.18 25.82
CA SER A 2 -1.68 -7.07 25.44
C SER A 2 -1.31 -5.60 25.29
N GLN A 3 -0.16 -5.24 25.85
CA GLN A 3 0.46 -3.95 25.57
C GLN A 3 0.80 -3.95 24.09
N ILE A 4 0.28 -2.99 23.32
CA ILE A 4 0.67 -2.82 21.91
C ILE A 4 2.05 -2.19 21.95
N ASP A 5 3.07 -3.01 21.76
CA ASP A 5 4.44 -2.54 21.63
C ASP A 5 4.67 -2.15 20.17
N LEU A 6 4.81 -0.84 19.95
CA LEU A 6 5.14 -0.29 18.64
C LEU A 6 6.64 -0.49 18.34
N PRO A 7 7.04 -0.62 17.06
CA PRO A 7 8.43 -0.91 16.65
C PRO A 7 9.34 0.34 16.70
N PHE A 8 9.09 1.25 17.64
CA PHE A 8 9.83 2.50 17.78
C PHE A 8 10.74 2.47 19.01
N GLU A 9 11.96 2.98 18.82
CA GLU A 9 12.98 3.06 19.85
C GLU A 9 13.40 4.50 20.13
N VAL A 10 13.94 4.73 21.32
CA VAL A 10 14.53 6.03 21.67
C VAL A 10 15.70 6.33 20.73
N GLY A 11 15.75 7.54 20.21
CA GLY A 11 16.72 8.00 19.23
C GLY A 11 16.24 7.89 17.78
N ARG A 12 15.17 7.13 17.50
CA ARG A 12 14.61 6.98 16.15
C ARG A 12 13.85 8.24 15.73
N THR A 13 13.96 8.56 14.44
CA THR A 13 13.15 9.61 13.79
C THR A 13 11.84 9.01 13.29
N ILE A 14 10.75 9.73 13.54
CA ILE A 14 9.37 9.35 13.19
C ILE A 14 8.61 10.59 12.68
N GLU A 15 7.40 10.39 12.19
CA GLU A 15 6.42 11.45 11.98
C GLU A 15 5.36 11.41 13.08
N ALA A 16 5.03 12.55 13.67
CA ALA A 16 3.99 12.69 14.68
C ALA A 16 2.92 13.67 14.22
N ARG A 17 1.65 13.34 14.45
CA ARG A 17 0.53 14.20 14.07
C ARG A 17 -0.01 15.00 15.24
N SER A 18 -0.63 16.14 14.94
CA SER A 18 -1.29 16.98 15.94
C SER A 18 -2.81 17.04 15.76
N PHE A 19 -3.50 17.23 16.89
CA PHE A 19 -4.92 17.57 16.94
C PHE A 19 -5.18 18.98 17.47
N GLU A 20 -4.12 19.73 17.75
CA GLU A 20 -4.22 21.09 18.24
C GLU A 20 -4.77 22.01 17.15
N LEU A 21 -5.62 22.96 17.56
CA LEU A 21 -6.21 23.92 16.64
C LEU A 21 -5.11 24.68 15.88
N GLY A 22 -5.18 24.68 14.55
CA GLY A 22 -4.16 25.28 13.70
C GLY A 22 -3.11 24.28 13.19
N PHE A 23 -3.10 23.04 13.69
CA PHE A 23 -2.20 21.96 13.26
C PHE A 23 -2.93 20.61 13.11
N ARG A 24 -4.27 20.62 13.05
CA ARG A 24 -5.03 19.37 12.87
C ARG A 24 -4.67 18.76 11.52
N GLY A 25 -4.30 17.48 11.54
CA GLY A 25 -3.97 16.73 10.33
C GLY A 25 -2.57 17.00 9.78
N ALA A 26 -1.77 17.84 10.47
CA ALA A 26 -0.37 18.03 10.14
C ALA A 26 0.49 16.89 10.72
N TRP A 27 1.49 16.46 9.97
CA TRP A 27 2.53 15.52 10.38
C TRP A 27 3.89 16.22 10.45
N PHE A 28 4.54 16.10 11.59
CA PHE A 28 5.82 16.72 11.91
C PHE A 28 6.90 15.67 12.03
N ARG A 29 8.12 15.98 11.57
CA ARG A 29 9.27 15.11 11.78
C ARG A 29 9.82 15.30 13.19
N CYS A 30 9.91 14.22 13.94
CA CYS A 30 10.32 14.23 15.33
C CYS A 30 11.37 13.15 15.61
N LYS A 31 12.23 13.40 16.58
CA LYS A 31 13.08 12.39 17.19
C LYS A 31 12.50 11.96 18.54
N ILE A 32 12.43 10.64 18.76
CA ILE A 32 11.98 10.10 20.04
C ILE A 32 13.11 10.28 21.06
N THR A 33 12.88 11.05 22.12
CA THR A 33 13.85 11.25 23.20
C THR A 33 13.57 10.34 24.39
N LYS A 34 12.31 9.93 24.57
CA LYS A 34 11.90 9.03 25.66
C LYS A 34 10.61 8.30 25.31
N ILE A 35 10.51 7.04 25.75
CA ILE A 35 9.29 6.24 25.70
C ILE A 35 8.92 5.83 27.13
N PHE A 36 7.68 6.07 27.54
CA PHE A 36 7.23 5.69 28.88
C PHE A 36 5.71 5.48 28.96
N ASN A 37 5.31 4.74 29.98
CA ASN A 37 3.90 4.54 30.31
C ASN A 37 3.50 5.42 31.49
N LYS A 38 2.35 6.09 31.39
CA LYS A 38 1.68 6.75 32.52
C LYS A 38 0.33 6.08 32.75
N GLY A 39 0.29 5.18 33.74
CA GLY A 39 -0.85 4.30 33.94
C GLY A 39 -0.96 3.27 32.82
N ARG A 40 -2.09 3.27 32.09
CA ARG A 40 -2.32 2.37 30.94
C ARG A 40 -2.05 3.02 29.59
N ALA A 41 -1.60 4.28 29.56
CA ALA A 41 -1.38 5.02 28.33
C ALA A 41 0.12 5.15 28.03
N LEU A 42 0.46 4.92 26.77
CA LEU A 42 1.80 5.07 26.20
C LEU A 42 2.03 6.54 25.78
N PHE A 43 3.19 7.08 26.15
CA PHE A 43 3.61 8.44 25.85
C PHE A 43 5.03 8.46 25.31
N TYR A 44 5.26 9.32 24.31
CA TYR A 44 6.59 9.62 23.78
C TYR A 44 6.93 11.07 24.07
N ASP A 45 8.16 11.32 24.50
CA ASP A 45 8.75 12.66 24.48
C ASP A 45 9.43 12.85 23.13
N LEU A 46 9.04 13.90 22.42
CA LEU A 46 9.41 14.18 21.05
C LEU A 46 10.17 15.49 20.96
N GLU A 47 11.24 15.50 20.18
CA GLU A 47 11.97 16.70 19.77
C GLU A 47 11.68 16.95 18.28
N TYR A 48 11.14 18.12 17.95
CA TYR A 48 10.81 18.47 16.56
C TYR A 48 12.10 18.79 15.78
N LEU A 49 12.29 18.15 14.62
CA LEU A 49 13.50 18.34 13.82
C LEU A 49 13.51 19.69 13.11
N ASP A 50 12.34 20.15 12.69
CA ASP A 50 12.16 21.36 11.91
C ASP A 50 11.84 22.60 12.77
N PHE A 51 11.63 22.41 14.08
CA PHE A 51 11.28 23.45 15.05
C PHE A 51 12.19 23.33 16.28
N THR A 52 13.47 23.60 16.08
CA THR A 52 14.51 23.37 17.12
C THR A 52 14.42 24.31 18.33
N GLU A 53 13.70 25.41 18.16
CA GLU A 53 13.35 26.36 19.22
C GLU A 53 12.25 25.83 20.15
N GLU A 54 11.47 24.86 19.69
CA GLU A 54 10.46 24.19 20.50
C GLU A 54 11.11 23.23 21.49
N GLY A 55 10.58 23.20 22.71
CA GLY A 55 11.04 22.27 23.72
C GLY A 55 10.60 20.83 23.43
N ILE A 56 11.00 19.91 24.31
CA ILE A 56 10.53 18.53 24.28
C ILE A 56 8.99 18.51 24.47
N HIS A 57 8.29 17.89 23.54
CA HIS A 57 6.84 17.76 23.56
C HIS A 57 6.40 16.34 23.94
N THR A 58 5.62 16.21 25.00
CA THR A 58 5.09 14.91 25.45
C THR A 58 3.77 14.58 24.74
N THR A 59 3.80 13.59 23.85
CA THR A 59 2.63 13.14 23.09
C THR A 59 2.07 11.84 23.63
N LYS A 60 0.74 11.79 23.82
CA LYS A 60 0.04 10.52 24.03
C LYS A 60 -0.06 9.78 22.69
N VAL A 61 0.47 8.57 22.61
CA VAL A 61 0.62 7.83 21.34
C VAL A 61 -0.72 7.39 20.75
N PHE A 62 -1.66 7.01 21.60
CA PHE A 62 -3.02 6.65 21.21
C PHE A 62 -4.01 7.68 21.74
N GLN A 63 -4.67 8.40 20.83
CA GLN A 63 -5.64 9.44 21.18
C GLN A 63 -7.00 9.14 20.56
N LYS A 64 -8.06 9.49 21.30
CA LYS A 64 -9.43 9.48 20.79
C LYS A 64 -9.89 10.91 20.65
N ARG A 65 -10.62 11.25 19.59
CA ARG A 65 -11.44 12.46 19.58
C ARG A 65 -12.87 12.10 20.02
N LEU A 66 -13.49 13.05 20.73
CA LEU A 66 -14.83 12.92 21.30
C LEU A 66 -15.83 12.53 20.19
N ALA A 67 -16.52 11.39 20.41
CA ALA A 67 -17.53 10.71 19.57
C ALA A 67 -17.11 9.34 19.03
N GLU A 68 -15.82 8.98 19.05
CA GLU A 68 -15.36 7.70 18.48
C GLU A 68 -14.82 6.73 19.52
N ASN A 69 -15.12 5.45 19.31
CA ASN A 69 -14.61 4.36 20.13
C ASN A 69 -13.20 3.91 19.74
N GLU A 70 -12.67 4.39 18.62
CA GLU A 70 -11.37 3.98 18.08
C GLU A 70 -10.24 4.88 18.58
N ASN A 71 -9.11 4.25 18.90
CA ASN A 71 -7.88 4.96 19.21
C ASN A 71 -7.16 5.23 17.91
N ILE A 72 -6.80 6.49 17.67
CA ILE A 72 -6.00 6.84 16.52
C ILE A 72 -4.54 6.90 16.96
N LEU A 73 -3.68 6.26 16.16
CA LEU A 73 -2.25 6.29 16.34
C LEU A 73 -1.71 7.67 15.91
N MET A 74 -0.95 8.29 16.80
CA MET A 74 -0.46 9.66 16.62
C MET A 74 0.95 9.74 16.05
N VAL A 75 1.59 8.60 15.82
CA VAL A 75 2.97 8.48 15.34
C VAL A 75 3.05 7.44 14.24
N ARG A 76 3.93 7.64 13.27
CA ARG A 76 4.23 6.67 12.21
C ARG A 76 5.72 6.71 11.89
N PRO A 77 6.30 5.70 11.22
CA PRO A 77 7.67 5.79 10.74
C PRO A 77 7.85 6.99 9.81
N ILE A 78 9.10 7.27 9.43
CA ILE A 78 9.34 8.20 8.33
C ILE A 78 8.78 7.59 7.04
N ARG A 79 8.09 8.42 6.26
CA ARG A 79 7.57 8.07 4.94
C ARG A 79 8.68 7.43 4.08
N PRO A 80 8.37 6.38 3.30
CA PRO A 80 9.34 5.80 2.38
C PRO A 80 9.68 6.78 1.24
N ARG A 81 10.87 6.62 0.64
CA ARG A 81 11.33 7.54 -0.41
C ARG A 81 10.37 7.54 -1.59
N GLN A 82 10.20 8.72 -2.18
CA GLN A 82 9.40 8.87 -3.40
C GLN A 82 10.29 8.75 -4.63
N SER A 83 9.85 7.97 -5.61
CA SER A 83 10.36 8.01 -6.98
C SER A 83 9.22 8.22 -7.97
N HIS A 84 9.55 8.77 -9.14
CA HIS A 84 8.60 8.87 -10.25
C HIS A 84 8.72 7.65 -11.17
N GLU A 85 7.60 7.17 -11.71
CA GLU A 85 7.57 5.97 -12.59
C GLU A 85 8.49 6.07 -13.83
N ASN A 86 8.89 7.29 -14.22
CA ASN A 86 9.78 7.55 -15.35
C ASN A 86 11.26 7.79 -14.96
N GLU A 87 11.62 7.74 -13.68
CA GLU A 87 13.01 7.83 -13.23
C GLU A 87 13.64 6.43 -13.22
N GLU A 88 14.25 6.05 -14.34
CA GLU A 88 15.19 4.93 -14.40
C GLU A 88 16.41 5.25 -13.51
N GLY A 89 16.56 4.51 -12.42
CA GLY A 89 17.79 4.48 -11.62
C GLY A 89 17.79 5.42 -10.42
N CYS A 90 17.29 4.94 -9.28
CA CYS A 90 17.65 5.45 -7.96
C CYS A 90 18.21 4.29 -7.12
N GLY A 91 19.30 3.69 -7.60
CA GLY A 91 20.15 2.83 -6.78
C GLY A 91 21.05 3.71 -5.90
N GLY A 92 20.52 4.14 -4.75
CA GLY A 92 21.37 4.62 -3.68
C GLY A 92 22.08 3.43 -3.05
N GLU A 93 23.40 3.52 -2.90
CA GLU A 93 24.17 2.55 -2.16
C GLU A 93 23.70 2.55 -0.69
N GLU A 94 23.42 1.34 -0.19
CA GLU A 94 23.23 0.98 1.22
C GLU A 94 21.87 1.33 1.87
N GLU A 95 21.01 0.32 2.01
CA GLU A 95 20.51 -0.27 3.28
C GLU A 95 19.13 -0.94 3.08
N GLU A 96 18.94 -2.11 3.71
CA GLU A 96 17.71 -2.88 3.98
C GLU A 96 16.44 -2.59 3.14
N GLU A 97 15.99 -3.57 2.34
CA GLU A 97 14.65 -3.65 1.68
C GLU A 97 13.85 -2.33 1.69
N GLU A 98 14.38 -1.29 1.03
CA GLU A 98 13.80 0.04 1.16
C GLU A 98 12.51 0.06 0.33
N GLU A 99 11.38 0.22 1.02
CA GLU A 99 10.09 0.39 0.37
C GLU A 99 10.10 1.76 -0.35
N VAL A 100 9.76 1.77 -1.63
CA VAL A 100 9.74 3.00 -2.44
C VAL A 100 8.32 3.27 -2.90
N VAL A 101 7.90 4.52 -2.74
CA VAL A 101 6.60 5.02 -3.21
C VAL A 101 6.79 5.50 -4.63
N VAL A 102 6.16 4.83 -5.59
CA VAL A 102 6.24 5.19 -7.00
C VAL A 102 4.98 5.91 -7.42
N VAL A 103 5.11 7.19 -7.77
CA VAL A 103 3.99 8.04 -8.20
C VAL A 103 3.64 7.79 -9.66
N HIS A 104 2.36 7.56 -9.93
CA HIS A 104 1.84 7.26 -11.26
C HIS A 104 1.43 8.52 -12.02
N GLY A 105 2.22 8.89 -13.04
CA GLY A 105 1.88 9.98 -13.95
C GLY A 105 1.70 11.34 -13.27
N LEU A 106 0.78 12.15 -13.79
CA LEU A 106 0.42 13.46 -13.23
C LEU A 106 -0.72 13.33 -12.20
N TRP A 107 -0.76 14.27 -11.26
CA TRP A 107 -1.86 14.43 -10.30
C TRP A 107 -3.20 14.60 -11.03
N LYS A 108 -4.27 14.01 -10.49
CA LYS A 108 -5.64 14.22 -10.97
C LYS A 108 -6.59 14.45 -9.80
N VAL A 109 -7.75 15.00 -10.12
CA VAL A 109 -8.82 15.27 -9.15
C VAL A 109 -9.19 14.00 -8.39
N GLY A 110 -9.27 14.12 -7.07
CA GLY A 110 -9.52 13.01 -6.15
C GLY A 110 -8.25 12.33 -5.62
N ASP A 111 -7.06 12.67 -6.09
CA ASP A 111 -5.82 12.12 -5.52
C ASP A 111 -5.65 12.57 -4.07
N LEU A 112 -5.30 11.61 -3.21
CA LEU A 112 -4.93 11.86 -1.82
C LEU A 112 -3.46 12.22 -1.76
N VAL A 113 -3.16 13.37 -1.17
CA VAL A 113 -1.82 13.95 -1.15
C VAL A 113 -1.49 14.51 0.22
N ASP A 114 -0.23 14.37 0.63
CA ASP A 114 0.35 15.13 1.72
C ASP A 114 1.13 16.30 1.10
N TRP A 115 0.84 17.52 1.55
CA TRP A 115 1.45 18.75 1.09
C TRP A 115 2.52 19.23 2.05
N TRP A 116 3.76 19.29 1.59
CA TRP A 116 4.87 19.85 2.36
C TRP A 116 4.79 21.38 2.39
N LYS A 117 4.42 21.94 3.54
CA LYS A 117 4.31 23.38 3.72
C LYS A 117 4.52 23.76 5.17
N ASP A 118 5.26 24.85 5.38
CA ASP A 118 5.58 25.38 6.71
C ASP A 118 6.20 24.29 7.60
N ASP A 119 7.16 23.59 6.99
CA ASP A 119 8.00 22.53 7.58
C ASP A 119 7.23 21.35 8.21
N CYS A 120 6.05 21.07 7.69
CA CYS A 120 5.26 19.87 8.01
C CYS A 120 4.43 19.40 6.80
N TYR A 121 3.92 18.18 6.90
CA TYR A 121 3.04 17.60 5.89
C TYR A 121 1.57 17.78 6.24
N TRP A 122 0.78 18.30 5.31
CA TRP A 122 -0.66 18.49 5.45
C TRP A 122 -1.42 17.52 4.55
N SER A 123 -2.19 16.61 5.13
CA SER A 123 -2.99 15.67 4.35
C SER A 123 -4.22 16.35 3.74
N GLY A 124 -4.51 16.02 2.48
CA GLY A 124 -5.63 16.57 1.74
C GLY A 124 -5.98 15.80 0.46
N THR A 125 -6.89 16.39 -0.32
CA THR A 125 -7.39 15.82 -1.58
C THR A 125 -7.29 16.84 -2.70
N VAL A 126 -6.83 16.41 -3.87
CA VAL A 126 -6.77 17.25 -5.07
C VAL A 126 -8.17 17.58 -5.57
N LEU A 127 -8.51 18.86 -5.66
CA LEU A 127 -9.78 19.38 -6.19
C LEU A 127 -9.70 19.78 -7.66
N GLU A 128 -8.60 20.41 -8.07
CA GLU A 128 -8.41 20.91 -9.43
C GLU A 128 -6.93 20.76 -9.83
N VAL A 129 -6.65 20.52 -11.11
CA VAL A 129 -5.29 20.38 -11.64
C VAL A 129 -5.08 21.39 -12.77
N ARG A 130 -3.95 22.11 -12.72
CA ARG A 130 -3.52 23.09 -13.72
C ARG A 130 -2.13 22.71 -14.23
N GLU A 131 -2.11 21.84 -15.24
CA GLU A 131 -0.88 21.24 -15.78
C GLU A 131 0.09 22.28 -16.35
N GLU A 132 -0.41 23.31 -17.04
CA GLU A 132 0.43 24.35 -17.68
C GLU A 132 1.34 25.11 -16.72
N VAL A 133 0.92 25.23 -15.47
CA VAL A 133 1.63 25.97 -14.41
C VAL A 133 2.09 25.05 -13.28
N GLU A 134 1.95 23.72 -13.44
CA GLU A 134 2.33 22.71 -12.45
C GLU A 134 1.78 22.97 -11.04
N THR A 135 0.53 23.44 -10.97
CA THR A 135 -0.18 23.68 -9.71
C THR A 135 -1.44 22.85 -9.62
N VAL A 136 -1.79 22.44 -8.41
CA VAL A 136 -3.09 21.89 -8.08
C VAL A 136 -3.74 22.74 -7.01
N LYS A 137 -5.06 22.68 -6.95
CA LYS A 137 -5.82 23.12 -5.79
C LYS A 137 -6.12 21.91 -4.94
N ILE A 138 -5.73 21.93 -3.67
CA ILE A 138 -6.02 20.88 -2.69
C ILE A 138 -7.03 21.38 -1.67
N GLU A 139 -7.77 20.46 -1.07
CA GLU A 139 -8.57 20.66 0.13
C GLU A 139 -7.98 19.83 1.26
N LEU A 140 -7.59 20.47 2.35
CA LEU A 140 -7.11 19.77 3.54
C LEU A 140 -8.25 18.97 4.16
N VAL A 141 -7.91 17.89 4.85
CA VAL A 141 -8.89 17.09 5.60
C VAL A 141 -9.77 18.00 6.47
N PRO A 142 -11.10 17.88 6.46
CA PRO A 142 -11.98 18.76 7.22
C PRO A 142 -11.94 18.49 8.72
N GLU A 143 -12.51 19.41 9.49
CA GLU A 143 -12.77 19.17 10.90
C GLU A 143 -13.61 17.89 11.09
N PRO A 144 -13.34 17.07 12.11
CA PRO A 144 -12.45 17.33 13.25
C PRO A 144 -10.99 16.88 13.06
N TYR A 145 -10.63 16.26 11.93
CA TYR A 145 -9.31 15.63 11.74
C TYR A 145 -8.28 16.54 11.09
N GLY A 146 -8.73 17.54 10.33
CA GLY A 146 -7.87 18.58 9.79
C GLY A 146 -8.52 19.97 9.84
N GLU A 147 -7.96 20.92 9.10
CA GLU A 147 -8.40 22.32 9.06
C GLU A 147 -9.41 22.63 7.94
N GLY A 148 -9.63 21.73 6.98
CA GLY A 148 -10.70 21.82 5.95
C GLY A 148 -10.58 22.95 4.93
N LYS A 149 -9.46 23.67 4.89
CA LYS A 149 -9.26 24.80 3.97
C LYS A 149 -8.67 24.34 2.64
N SER A 150 -8.95 25.10 1.58
CA SER A 150 -8.37 24.86 0.26
C SER A 150 -7.19 25.78 -0.03
N TYR A 151 -6.20 25.25 -0.75
CA TYR A 151 -4.94 25.94 -1.08
C TYR A 151 -4.49 25.61 -2.50
N ASP A 152 -3.78 26.53 -3.14
CA ASP A 152 -3.02 26.24 -4.36
C ASP A 152 -1.62 25.74 -3.94
N ALA A 153 -1.23 24.56 -4.43
CA ALA A 153 0.05 23.90 -4.15
C ALA A 153 0.78 23.55 -5.45
N MET A 154 2.12 23.57 -5.43
CA MET A 154 2.92 23.13 -6.58
C MET A 154 3.08 21.62 -6.60
N PHE A 155 3.22 21.02 -7.79
CA PHE A 155 3.39 19.57 -7.94
C PHE A 155 4.57 19.02 -7.14
N LYS A 156 5.68 19.77 -7.08
CA LYS A 156 6.91 19.40 -6.36
C LYS A 156 6.78 19.35 -4.84
N ASP A 157 5.78 20.05 -4.29
CA ASP A 157 5.55 20.13 -2.84
C ASP A 157 4.55 19.06 -2.39
N LEU A 158 4.08 18.22 -3.32
CA LEU A 158 3.11 17.17 -3.07
C LEU A 158 3.76 15.81 -3.13
N VAL A 159 3.32 14.96 -2.20
CA VAL A 159 3.66 13.56 -2.16
C VAL A 159 2.36 12.77 -1.95
N PRO A 160 2.25 11.51 -2.41
CA PRO A 160 1.03 10.72 -2.23
C PRO A 160 0.70 10.55 -0.74
N SER A 161 -0.54 10.70 -0.30
CA SER A 161 -0.86 10.38 1.10
C SER A 161 -0.62 8.89 1.36
N LEU A 162 -0.09 8.58 2.54
CA LEU A 162 0.15 7.21 2.99
C LEU A 162 -0.46 7.02 4.37
N GLU A 163 -1.00 5.84 4.60
CA GLU A 163 -1.44 5.41 5.94
C GLU A 163 -0.47 4.35 6.46
N TRP A 164 -0.33 4.28 7.78
CA TRP A 164 0.54 3.29 8.42
C TRP A 164 -0.21 2.58 9.55
N SER A 165 -0.16 1.25 9.54
CA SER A 165 -0.62 0.39 10.64
C SER A 165 0.50 -0.54 11.10
N LEU A 166 0.34 -1.13 12.29
CA LEU A 166 1.30 -2.09 12.80
C LEU A 166 1.25 -3.40 12.00
N GLU A 167 0.06 -3.73 11.51
CA GLU A 167 -0.28 -4.98 10.82
C GLU A 167 0.13 -4.97 9.35
N ASP A 168 -0.18 -3.88 8.64
CA ASP A 168 -0.03 -3.77 7.19
C ASP A 168 1.23 -2.96 6.80
N GLY A 169 1.83 -2.25 7.74
CA GLY A 169 2.90 -1.29 7.45
C GLY A 169 2.34 -0.10 6.68
N TRP A 170 3.10 0.39 5.70
CA TRP A 170 2.62 1.48 4.84
C TRP A 170 1.60 0.97 3.83
N ILE A 171 0.55 1.75 3.63
CA ILE A 171 -0.47 1.49 2.61
C ILE A 171 -0.76 2.77 1.81
N VAL A 172 -1.02 2.61 0.52
CA VAL A 172 -1.51 3.69 -0.34
C VAL A 172 -3.05 3.66 -0.33
N PRO A 173 -3.73 4.64 0.27
CA PRO A 173 -5.18 4.65 0.31
C PRO A 173 -5.77 4.85 -1.09
N PHE A 174 -6.98 4.32 -1.30
CA PHE A 174 -7.75 4.58 -2.52
C PHE A 174 -8.36 5.99 -2.48
N SER A 175 -8.31 6.69 -3.62
CA SER A 175 -8.80 8.07 -3.75
C SER A 175 -10.23 8.29 -3.26
N LYS A 176 -11.13 7.35 -3.55
CA LYS A 176 -12.53 7.37 -3.09
C LYS A 176 -13.04 5.94 -2.90
N VAL A 177 -13.97 5.77 -1.96
CA VAL A 177 -14.71 4.51 -1.76
C VAL A 177 -15.44 4.15 -3.06
N GLY A 178 -15.02 3.06 -3.71
CA GLY A 178 -15.57 2.57 -4.98
C GLY A 178 -14.76 2.92 -6.23
N GLU A 179 -13.79 3.84 -6.14
CA GLU A 179 -12.81 4.08 -7.20
C GLU A 179 -11.56 3.23 -6.96
N LYS A 180 -11.11 2.50 -7.99
CA LYS A 180 -9.90 1.66 -7.93
C LYS A 180 -8.61 2.44 -8.15
N ARG A 181 -8.65 3.78 -8.09
CA ARG A 181 -7.49 4.60 -8.41
C ARG A 181 -6.64 4.86 -7.17
N GLN A 182 -5.36 4.54 -7.30
CA GLN A 182 -4.29 4.96 -6.41
C GLN A 182 -3.36 5.87 -7.22
N CYS A 183 -2.91 6.97 -6.62
CA CYS A 183 -1.96 7.90 -7.24
C CYS A 183 -0.51 7.40 -7.18
N ALA A 184 -0.26 6.35 -6.41
CA ALA A 184 1.04 5.71 -6.28
C ALA A 184 0.90 4.22 -5.95
N LYS A 185 2.01 3.49 -6.03
CA LYS A 185 2.16 2.12 -5.53
C LYS A 185 3.39 2.03 -4.63
N LEU A 186 3.33 1.16 -3.63
CA LEU A 186 4.49 0.78 -2.84
C LEU A 186 5.20 -0.37 -3.56
N MET A 187 6.50 -0.24 -3.77
CA MET A 187 7.34 -1.30 -4.31
C MET A 187 8.46 -1.62 -3.33
N LYS A 188 8.65 -2.91 -3.04
CA LYS A 188 9.86 -3.39 -2.38
C LYS A 188 10.90 -3.62 -3.46
N LEU A 189 12.04 -2.92 -3.38
CA LEU A 189 13.13 -3.16 -4.31
C LEU A 189 13.79 -4.51 -3.96
N PRO A 190 13.82 -5.49 -4.87
CA PRO A 190 14.59 -6.71 -4.65
C PRO A 190 16.09 -6.38 -4.69
N ASN A 191 16.88 -6.97 -3.78
CA ASN A 191 18.34 -6.92 -3.84
C ASN A 191 18.81 -7.49 -5.19
N GLU A 192 19.40 -6.65 -6.05
CA GLU A 192 20.16 -7.14 -7.21
C GLU A 192 21.48 -7.75 -6.70
N GLY A 193 21.43 -9.03 -6.35
CA GLY A 193 22.57 -9.79 -5.83
C GLY A 193 22.54 -11.29 -6.17
N ALA A 194 21.76 -11.70 -7.17
CA ALA A 194 21.81 -13.06 -7.70
C ALA A 194 22.31 -13.01 -9.15
N GLU A 195 23.63 -12.99 -9.32
CA GLU A 195 24.26 -13.36 -10.59
C GLU A 195 23.85 -14.81 -10.93
N GLU A 196 22.94 -14.99 -11.89
CA GLU A 196 22.84 -16.27 -12.62
C GLU A 196 24.03 -16.35 -13.57
N THR A 197 25.11 -16.96 -13.09
CA THR A 197 26.17 -17.47 -13.96
C THR A 197 25.60 -18.57 -14.85
N ARG A 198 25.33 -18.22 -16.11
CA ARG A 198 25.12 -19.18 -17.19
C ARG A 198 26.45 -19.87 -17.50
N GLU A 199 26.68 -21.05 -16.93
CA GLU A 199 27.67 -21.98 -17.46
C GLU A 199 27.03 -22.88 -18.52
N GLU A 200 27.55 -22.77 -19.74
CA GLU A 200 27.38 -23.77 -20.78
C GLU A 200 28.15 -25.04 -20.40
N GLU A 201 27.48 -26.20 -20.28
CA GLU A 201 28.14 -27.48 -20.51
C GLU A 201 27.33 -28.43 -21.40
N LYS A 202 28.09 -29.00 -22.33
CA LYS A 202 27.70 -29.82 -23.47
C LYS A 202 27.75 -31.30 -23.09
N GLN A 203 26.87 -32.08 -23.72
CA GLN A 203 26.99 -33.52 -24.07
C GLN A 203 26.44 -34.60 -23.11
N ARG A 204 25.47 -35.33 -23.67
CA ARG A 204 24.92 -36.67 -23.32
C ARG A 204 26.00 -37.78 -23.43
N PRO A 205 25.89 -38.93 -22.71
CA PRO A 205 25.00 -40.02 -23.16
C PRO A 205 24.26 -40.83 -22.08
N THR A 206 23.16 -41.42 -22.57
CA THR A 206 22.18 -42.32 -21.96
C THR A 206 22.74 -43.52 -21.17
N LYS A 207 22.08 -43.88 -20.05
CA LYS A 207 21.79 -45.26 -19.64
C LYS A 207 20.57 -45.33 -18.71
N LYS A 208 19.64 -46.23 -19.04
CA LYS A 208 18.45 -46.61 -18.26
C LYS A 208 18.84 -47.43 -17.03
N LEU A 209 18.10 -47.30 -15.93
CA LEU A 209 17.44 -48.39 -15.19
C LEU A 209 16.66 -47.82 -13.99
N ALA A 210 15.45 -48.34 -13.81
CA ALA A 210 14.39 -47.85 -12.93
C ALA A 210 14.54 -48.30 -11.47
N VAL A 211 14.07 -47.49 -10.53
CA VAL A 211 13.33 -47.92 -9.32
C VAL A 211 12.32 -46.81 -8.98
N GLU A 212 11.07 -47.21 -8.80
CA GLU A 212 9.90 -46.41 -8.42
C GLU A 212 9.79 -46.27 -6.89
N GLU A 213 9.34 -45.11 -6.40
CA GLU A 213 8.36 -44.93 -5.29
C GLU A 213 7.98 -43.44 -5.21
N GLU A 214 6.93 -43.04 -5.92
CA GLU A 214 5.63 -42.56 -5.38
C GLU A 214 5.68 -41.31 -4.49
N GLU A 215 5.51 -40.13 -5.11
CA GLU A 215 4.81 -39.01 -4.48
C GLU A 215 3.71 -38.52 -5.45
N LYS A 216 2.46 -38.58 -4.99
CA LYS A 216 1.23 -38.49 -5.79
C LYS A 216 1.00 -37.08 -6.35
N LEU A 217 1.42 -36.86 -7.59
CA LEU A 217 0.86 -35.85 -8.48
C LEU A 217 -0.59 -36.23 -8.84
N ARG A 218 -1.56 -35.39 -8.45
CA ARG A 218 -2.94 -35.49 -8.97
C ARG A 218 -2.97 -34.89 -10.39
N PRO A 219 -3.67 -35.53 -11.34
CA PRO A 219 -3.57 -35.17 -12.75
C PRO A 219 -4.47 -33.98 -13.09
N THR A 220 -3.91 -32.99 -13.79
CA THR A 220 -4.67 -31.95 -14.48
C THR A 220 -5.50 -32.58 -15.58
N LYS A 221 -6.79 -32.81 -15.30
CA LYS A 221 -7.77 -33.08 -16.34
C LYS A 221 -7.96 -31.80 -17.15
N LYS A 222 -7.61 -31.86 -18.44
CA LYS A 222 -8.15 -30.95 -19.45
C LYS A 222 -9.66 -31.11 -19.46
N LEU A 223 -10.40 -30.11 -19.00
CA LEU A 223 -11.85 -30.07 -19.18
C LEU A 223 -12.15 -29.45 -20.54
N VAL A 224 -12.55 -30.34 -21.43
CA VAL A 224 -13.33 -30.05 -22.64
C VAL A 224 -14.64 -29.41 -22.20
N GLY A 225 -15.07 -28.37 -22.92
CA GLY A 225 -16.23 -27.57 -22.57
C GLY A 225 -17.55 -28.35 -22.55
N ASP A 226 -18.52 -27.73 -21.87
CA ASP A 226 -19.94 -28.11 -21.77
C ASP A 226 -20.32 -29.02 -20.58
N GLU A 227 -19.86 -28.69 -19.38
CA GLU A 227 -20.48 -29.14 -18.13
C GLU A 227 -20.97 -27.91 -17.33
N ASP A 228 -22.27 -27.88 -17.03
CA ASP A 228 -22.91 -26.91 -16.13
C ASP A 228 -22.10 -26.76 -14.84
N LEU A 229 -21.89 -25.51 -14.39
CA LEU A 229 -21.20 -25.16 -13.14
C LEU A 229 -22.00 -25.63 -11.92
N ALA A 230 -22.01 -26.94 -11.67
CA ALA A 230 -22.55 -27.51 -10.44
C ALA A 230 -21.62 -27.11 -9.29
N LEU A 231 -22.08 -26.18 -8.46
CA LEU A 231 -21.36 -25.70 -7.27
C LEU A 231 -21.49 -26.73 -6.15
N ASN A 232 -20.47 -26.87 -5.31
CA ASN A 232 -20.49 -27.75 -4.13
C ASN A 232 -21.63 -27.37 -3.18
N ILE A 233 -22.01 -26.08 -3.12
CA ILE A 233 -23.17 -25.61 -2.34
C ILE A 233 -24.52 -26.15 -2.86
N MET A 234 -24.59 -26.59 -4.13
CA MET A 234 -25.80 -27.23 -4.67
C MET A 234 -25.97 -28.66 -4.16
N GLU A 235 -24.90 -29.27 -3.63
CA GLU A 235 -24.90 -30.63 -3.08
C GLU A 235 -24.86 -30.65 -1.54
N SER A 236 -24.41 -29.57 -0.90
CA SER A 236 -24.30 -29.44 0.56
C SER A 236 -24.53 -28.01 1.04
N GLU A 237 -25.42 -27.82 2.02
CA GLU A 237 -25.66 -26.51 2.67
C GLU A 237 -24.59 -26.15 3.73
N SER A 238 -23.43 -26.83 3.74
CA SER A 238 -22.36 -26.57 4.70
C SER A 238 -21.52 -25.35 4.34
N ILE A 239 -21.00 -24.66 5.35
CA ILE A 239 -20.09 -23.52 5.16
C ILE A 239 -18.83 -23.97 4.41
N GLU A 240 -18.35 -25.17 4.69
CA GLU A 240 -17.20 -25.78 4.02
C GLU A 240 -17.44 -25.94 2.51
N ALA A 241 -18.65 -26.26 2.07
CA ALA A 241 -18.96 -26.37 0.64
C ALA A 241 -18.88 -25.00 -0.05
N ALA A 242 -19.39 -23.94 0.60
CA ALA A 242 -19.27 -22.57 0.11
C ALA A 242 -17.81 -22.09 0.06
N VAL A 243 -16.98 -22.47 1.03
CA VAL A 243 -15.55 -22.14 1.03
C VAL A 243 -14.83 -22.85 -0.13
N MET A 244 -15.10 -24.13 -0.36
CA MET A 244 -14.52 -24.88 -1.47
C MET A 244 -14.88 -24.28 -2.84
N ASP A 245 -16.12 -23.82 -3.02
CA ASP A 245 -16.55 -23.14 -4.24
C ASP A 245 -15.76 -21.83 -4.48
N LEU A 246 -15.52 -21.06 -3.42
CA LEU A 246 -14.75 -19.83 -3.51
C LEU A 246 -13.27 -20.09 -3.81
N GLU A 247 -12.68 -21.11 -3.19
CA GLU A 247 -11.30 -21.52 -3.45
C GLU A 247 -11.10 -21.95 -4.91
N GLU A 248 -12.02 -22.75 -5.47
CA GLU A 248 -11.97 -23.17 -6.87
C GLU A 248 -12.07 -21.97 -7.84
N GLN A 249 -12.94 -21.01 -7.54
CA GLN A 249 -13.11 -19.82 -8.35
C GLN A 249 -11.88 -18.90 -8.30
N ILE A 250 -11.20 -18.80 -7.16
CA ILE A 250 -9.93 -18.05 -7.04
C ILE A 250 -8.87 -18.69 -7.93
N VAL A 251 -8.68 -20.01 -7.84
CA VAL A 251 -7.71 -20.75 -8.68
C VAL A 251 -8.00 -20.57 -10.16
N ARG A 252 -9.28 -20.58 -10.56
CA ARG A 252 -9.69 -20.37 -11.95
C ARG A 252 -9.40 -18.95 -12.45
N ILE A 253 -9.62 -17.94 -11.61
CA ILE A 253 -9.30 -16.54 -11.91
C ILE A 253 -7.79 -16.34 -12.04
N GLU A 254 -7.01 -16.95 -11.16
CA GLU A 254 -5.54 -16.92 -11.23
C GLU A 254 -5.03 -17.54 -12.53
N TRP A 255 -5.57 -18.69 -12.92
CA TRP A 255 -5.24 -19.34 -14.18
C TRP A 255 -5.58 -18.46 -15.40
N ILE A 256 -6.74 -17.79 -15.40
CA ILE A 256 -7.12 -16.86 -16.48
C ILE A 256 -6.18 -15.65 -16.50
N LYS A 257 -5.79 -15.11 -15.34
CA LYS A 257 -4.83 -14.00 -15.26
C LYS A 257 -3.48 -14.38 -15.85
N GLU A 258 -2.96 -15.57 -15.55
CA GLU A 258 -1.72 -16.07 -16.14
C GLU A 258 -1.82 -16.23 -17.66
N MET A 259 -2.94 -16.76 -18.16
CA MET A 259 -3.18 -16.87 -19.61
C MET A 259 -3.25 -15.50 -20.30
N LEU A 260 -3.80 -14.48 -19.64
CA LEU A 260 -3.88 -13.12 -20.18
C LEU A 260 -2.52 -12.42 -20.16
N LEU A 261 -1.72 -12.62 -19.13
CA LEU A 261 -0.37 -12.04 -19.01
C LEU A 261 0.59 -12.63 -20.05
N LEU A 262 0.48 -13.93 -20.37
CA LEU A 262 1.31 -14.62 -21.36
C LEU A 262 1.03 -14.22 -22.83
N ASN A 263 -0.13 -13.64 -23.12
CA ASN A 263 -0.56 -13.34 -24.49
C ASN A 263 -0.50 -11.84 -24.86
N SER A 264 0.10 -10.99 -24.01
CA SER A 264 0.10 -9.53 -24.21
C SER A 264 0.84 -9.06 -25.47
N ASP A 265 1.76 -9.85 -26.02
CA ASP A 265 2.52 -9.47 -27.21
C ASP A 265 1.80 -9.74 -28.54
N ASN A 266 0.62 -10.41 -28.58
CA ASN A 266 -0.16 -10.64 -29.82
C ASN A 266 -1.67 -11.00 -29.62
N SER A 267 -2.31 -10.61 -28.52
CA SER A 267 -3.71 -11.00 -28.24
C SER A 267 -4.74 -10.31 -29.16
N THR A 268 -5.46 -11.11 -29.96
CA THR A 268 -6.56 -10.70 -30.86
C THR A 268 -7.95 -11.02 -30.26
N TRP A 269 -8.12 -10.92 -28.94
CA TRP A 269 -9.40 -11.17 -28.30
C TRP A 269 -10.23 -9.89 -28.23
N ILE A 270 -11.40 -9.91 -28.87
CA ILE A 270 -12.40 -8.84 -28.80
C ILE A 270 -13.56 -9.37 -27.94
N TYR A 271 -13.94 -8.61 -26.92
CA TYR A 271 -15.10 -8.90 -26.09
C TYR A 271 -16.37 -8.64 -26.90
N GLU A 272 -17.13 -9.68 -27.23
CA GLU A 272 -18.45 -9.58 -27.86
C GLU A 272 -19.54 -9.65 -26.77
N ASP A 273 -20.26 -8.55 -26.58
CA ASP A 273 -21.51 -8.55 -25.81
C ASP A 273 -22.58 -9.36 -26.57
N TYR A 274 -23.00 -10.49 -26.00
CA TYR A 274 -24.23 -11.15 -26.40
C TYR A 274 -25.40 -10.59 -25.59
N PRO A 275 -26.26 -9.74 -26.15
CA PRO A 275 -27.52 -9.43 -25.51
C PRO A 275 -28.41 -10.68 -25.48
N PRO A 276 -29.07 -11.00 -24.35
CA PRO A 276 -30.02 -12.10 -24.31
C PRO A 276 -31.19 -11.84 -25.28
N PRO A 277 -31.70 -12.86 -25.99
CA PRO A 277 -32.81 -12.69 -26.90
C PRO A 277 -34.04 -12.20 -26.13
N SER A 278 -34.60 -11.09 -26.61
CA SER A 278 -35.80 -10.46 -26.06
C SER A 278 -36.96 -11.47 -26.08
N SER A 279 -37.55 -11.72 -24.92
CA SER A 279 -38.85 -12.42 -24.80
C SER A 279 -40.01 -11.47 -25.04
#